data_AF-A0A395T9H0-F1
#
_entry.id   AF-A0A395T9H0-F1
#
_cell.length_a   1.000
_cell.length_b   1.000
_cell.length_c   1.000
_cell.angle_alpha   90.00
_cell.angle_beta   90.00
_cell.angle_gamma   90.00
#
_symmetry.space_group_name_H-M   'P 1'
#
loop_
_entity.id
_entity.type
_entity.pdbx_description
1 polymer ?
#
loop_
_entity_poly.entity_id
_entity_poly.type
_entity_poly.pdbx_seq_one_letter_code
_entity_poly.pdbx_strand_id
1 'polypeptide(L)'
;MIPIKYKDYQNSSAVYVHINPESITAFKHSVKDDALDAGDPVFPSATCLDFELKNPISILIPTFVKEPVVAARPRSGRILDSLYELSHVTSLRIYIPNGALSLDQLDSISTAVTQQKLAPFSGPDFDTSRLFTGSGAKKTTLPQPPPPSYNKAAAQSTAPLYNESTTFDPPTHKRKRSQEVAEEVGPIWAKLKELETMMQHRAPQEALVQQQRVEIAELRDKLARCEQRVLDLEAEIAALRQAQDDTLDSEVAELIELRDDVQTLEGRIDFVARGKDDEEFKETLKEEVLEELINRISRG
;
A
#
# COMPACT_ATOMS: atom_id res chain seq x y z
N MET A 1 -0.08 -7.50 -0.65
CA MET A 1 0.23 -6.10 -0.23
C MET A 1 0.15 -6.04 1.28
N ILE A 2 1.20 -5.56 1.97
CA ILE A 2 1.20 -5.43 3.44
C ILE A 2 0.86 -3.98 3.81
N PRO A 3 -0.29 -3.69 4.46
CA PRO A 3 -0.67 -2.33 4.82
C PRO A 3 0.12 -1.82 6.03
N ILE A 4 0.78 -0.67 5.87
CA ILE A 4 1.52 0.03 6.93
C ILE A 4 0.76 1.30 7.31
N LYS A 5 0.51 1.48 8.62
CA LYS A 5 0.04 2.74 9.18
C LYS A 5 1.25 3.59 9.55
N TYR A 6 1.52 4.61 8.75
CA TYR A 6 2.58 5.59 9.00
C TYR A 6 2.13 6.65 9.99
N LYS A 7 3.04 7.20 10.80
CA LYS A 7 2.72 8.20 11.82
C LYS A 7 2.14 9.49 11.23
N ASP A 8 2.70 9.93 10.11
CA ASP A 8 2.32 11.20 9.45
C ASP A 8 1.18 11.05 8.44
N TYR A 9 0.50 9.90 8.40
CA TYR A 9 -0.57 9.64 7.45
C TYR A 9 -1.72 8.86 8.10
N GLN A 10 -2.94 9.40 8.03
CA GLN A 10 -4.10 8.82 8.73
C GLN A 10 -4.50 7.45 8.16
N ASN A 11 -4.33 7.26 6.85
CA ASN A 11 -4.67 6.02 6.16
C ASN A 11 -3.49 5.03 6.17
N SER A 12 -3.78 3.76 5.91
CA SER A 12 -2.71 2.78 5.68
C SER A 12 -2.25 2.91 4.24
N SER A 13 -0.95 2.74 4.00
CA SER A 13 -0.39 2.63 2.65
C SER A 13 0.60 1.48 2.60
N ALA A 14 0.89 0.97 1.41
CA ALA A 14 1.79 -0.16 1.23
C ALA A 14 3.26 0.22 1.48
N VAL A 15 4.11 -0.79 1.57
CA VAL A 15 5.57 -0.70 1.37
C VAL A 15 5.92 -1.67 0.26
N TYR A 16 6.86 -1.29 -0.61
CA TYR A 16 7.38 -2.17 -1.65
C TYR A 16 8.86 -2.49 -1.41
N VAL A 17 9.20 -3.76 -1.56
CA VAL A 17 10.58 -4.22 -1.67
C VAL A 17 10.95 -4.22 -3.15
N HIS A 18 11.98 -3.46 -3.50
CA HIS A 18 12.42 -3.29 -4.87
C HIS A 18 13.82 -3.85 -5.07
N ILE A 19 13.94 -4.75 -6.05
CA ILE A 19 15.20 -5.32 -6.52
C ILE A 19 15.51 -4.66 -7.86
N ASN A 20 16.63 -3.93 -7.94
CA ASN A 20 17.05 -3.36 -9.22
C ASN A 20 17.58 -4.50 -10.12
N PRO A 21 17.02 -4.73 -11.32
CA PRO A 21 17.49 -5.80 -12.20
C PRO A 21 18.99 -5.73 -12.51
N GLU A 22 19.55 -4.52 -12.63
CA GLU A 22 20.98 -4.29 -12.88
C GLU A 22 21.87 -4.63 -11.67
N SER A 23 21.28 -4.74 -10.48
CA SER A 23 22.01 -5.11 -9.27
C SER A 23 22.14 -6.62 -9.10
N ILE A 24 21.44 -7.44 -9.88
CA ILE A 24 21.46 -8.90 -9.77
C ILE A 24 22.77 -9.42 -10.38
N THR A 25 23.60 -10.06 -9.58
CA THR A 25 24.88 -10.65 -10.00
C THR A 25 24.77 -12.14 -10.27
N ALA A 26 23.89 -12.84 -9.55
CA ALA A 26 23.62 -14.25 -9.77
C ALA A 26 22.15 -14.57 -9.51
N PHE A 27 21.64 -15.55 -10.26
CA PHE A 27 20.29 -16.09 -10.11
C PHE A 27 20.36 -17.61 -10.25
N LYS A 28 19.78 -18.32 -9.28
CA LYS A 28 19.63 -19.78 -9.29
C LYS A 28 18.20 -20.12 -8.96
N HIS A 29 17.69 -21.19 -9.57
CA HIS A 29 16.36 -21.69 -9.25
C HIS A 29 16.43 -23.19 -8.95
N SER A 30 15.56 -23.65 -8.06
CA SER A 30 15.40 -25.07 -7.71
C SER A 30 13.96 -25.35 -7.32
N VAL A 31 13.43 -26.49 -7.70
CA VAL A 31 12.14 -26.97 -7.18
C VAL A 31 12.38 -27.60 -5.82
N LYS A 32 11.61 -27.19 -4.82
CA LYS A 32 11.56 -27.86 -3.52
C LYS A 32 10.21 -28.53 -3.37
N ASP A 33 10.22 -29.85 -3.39
CA ASP A 33 9.11 -30.69 -2.97
C ASP A 33 9.28 -30.99 -1.47
N ASP A 34 8.48 -30.28 -0.67
CA ASP A 34 8.29 -30.37 0.79
C ASP A 34 9.48 -30.25 1.76
N ALA A 35 9.10 -29.80 2.97
CA ALA A 35 9.88 -29.57 4.19
C ALA A 35 10.78 -28.32 4.21
N LEU A 36 10.16 -27.13 4.35
CA LEU A 36 10.81 -26.08 5.12
C LEU A 36 10.68 -26.41 6.61
N ASP A 37 11.81 -26.75 7.22
CA ASP A 37 12.01 -26.92 8.65
C ASP A 37 11.87 -25.55 9.35
N ALA A 38 10.61 -25.13 9.55
CA ALA A 38 10.10 -24.15 10.53
C ALA A 38 8.73 -23.59 10.07
N GLY A 39 7.65 -24.20 10.55
CA GLY A 39 6.27 -23.72 10.38
C GLY A 39 5.56 -24.23 9.13
N ASP A 40 4.22 -24.19 9.16
CA ASP A 40 3.35 -24.68 8.09
C ASP A 40 3.80 -24.12 6.72
N PRO A 41 4.12 -24.98 5.73
CA PRO A 41 4.61 -24.51 4.45
C PRO A 41 3.54 -23.65 3.76
N VAL A 42 3.92 -22.42 3.39
CA VAL A 42 3.05 -21.47 2.67
C VAL A 42 2.56 -22.05 1.35
N PHE A 43 3.34 -22.95 0.73
CA PHE A 43 2.99 -23.68 -0.47
C PHE A 43 3.37 -25.17 -0.34
N PRO A 44 2.52 -26.12 -0.79
CA PRO A 44 2.82 -27.56 -0.76
C PRO A 44 3.96 -27.98 -1.72
N SER A 45 4.19 -27.20 -2.79
CA SER A 45 5.38 -27.33 -3.65
C SER A 45 5.75 -25.92 -4.11
N ALA A 46 7.03 -25.58 -4.04
CA ALA A 46 7.51 -24.22 -4.32
C ALA A 46 8.76 -24.21 -5.20
N THR A 47 8.79 -23.27 -6.14
CA THR A 47 10.03 -22.91 -6.83
C THR A 47 10.78 -21.91 -5.97
N CYS A 48 11.99 -22.28 -5.59
CA CYS A 48 12.91 -21.43 -4.84
C CYS A 48 13.75 -20.62 -5.82
N LEU A 49 13.75 -19.31 -5.65
CA LEU A 49 14.51 -18.34 -6.44
C LEU A 49 15.59 -17.72 -5.54
N ASP A 50 16.85 -18.03 -5.82
CA ASP A 50 18.01 -17.52 -5.09
C ASP A 50 18.67 -16.40 -5.89
N PHE A 51 18.79 -15.22 -5.28
CA PHE A 51 19.40 -14.04 -5.87
C PHE A 51 20.62 -13.61 -5.07
N GLU A 52 21.70 -13.29 -5.78
CA GLU A 52 22.81 -12.51 -5.23
C GLU A 52 22.80 -11.13 -5.89
N LEU A 53 22.98 -10.08 -5.08
CA LEU A 53 22.91 -8.69 -5.49
C LEU A 53 24.22 -7.98 -5.19
N LYS A 54 24.65 -7.11 -6.10
CA LYS A 54 25.76 -6.17 -5.91
C LYS A 54 25.46 -5.13 -4.84
N ASN A 55 24.22 -4.66 -4.80
CA ASN A 55 23.74 -3.64 -3.87
C ASN A 55 22.58 -4.22 -3.04
N PRO A 56 22.40 -3.77 -1.78
CA PRO A 56 21.24 -4.18 -0.99
C PRO A 56 19.91 -3.82 -1.65
N ILE A 57 18.87 -4.57 -1.31
CA ILE A 57 17.51 -4.27 -1.79
C ILE A 57 17.09 -2.86 -1.38
N SER A 58 16.19 -2.25 -2.15
CA SER A 58 15.67 -0.92 -1.85
C SER A 58 14.26 -1.00 -1.31
N ILE A 59 13.99 -0.27 -0.23
CA ILE A 59 12.63 -0.13 0.30
C ILE A 59 12.01 1.14 -0.27
N LEU A 60 10.84 0.99 -0.90
CA LEU A 60 10.07 2.06 -1.50
C LEU A 60 8.83 2.37 -0.64
N ILE A 61 8.68 3.64 -0.29
CA ILE A 61 7.56 4.17 0.49
C ILE A 61 6.89 5.33 -0.27
N PRO A 62 5.65 5.71 0.08
CA PRO A 62 5.01 6.86 -0.54
C PRO A 62 5.78 8.16 -0.29
N THR A 63 5.85 9.03 -1.30
CA THR A 63 6.58 10.31 -1.22
C THR A 63 6.09 11.20 -0.07
N PHE A 64 4.78 11.16 0.23
CA PHE A 64 4.13 11.96 1.27
C PHE A 64 4.51 11.55 2.71
N VAL A 65 5.12 10.37 2.92
CA VAL A 65 5.58 9.94 4.24
C VAL A 65 6.84 10.71 4.60
N LYS A 66 6.88 11.35 5.77
CA LYS A 66 8.05 12.11 6.22
C LYS A 66 9.16 11.18 6.70
N GLU A 67 10.40 11.65 6.61
CA GLU A 67 11.56 10.96 7.15
C GLU A 67 11.97 11.56 8.50
N PRO A 68 12.44 10.75 9.47
CA PRO A 68 12.58 9.29 9.41
C PRO A 68 11.23 8.56 9.42
N VAL A 69 11.18 7.38 8.79
CA VAL A 69 9.94 6.59 8.69
C VAL A 69 9.55 6.08 10.07
N VAL A 70 8.37 6.46 10.55
CA VAL A 70 7.83 6.00 11.83
C VAL A 70 6.45 5.38 11.65
N ALA A 71 6.24 4.20 12.24
CA ALA A 71 4.94 3.56 12.28
C ALA A 71 4.01 4.22 13.32
N ALA A 72 2.73 4.38 12.99
CA ALA A 72 1.70 4.83 13.93
C ALA A 72 1.24 3.71 14.88
N ARG A 73 1.46 2.44 14.52
CA ARG A 73 0.96 1.27 15.25
C ARG A 73 2.06 0.24 15.51
N PRO A 74 2.05 -0.47 16.65
CA PRO A 74 3.05 -1.49 16.97
C PRO A 74 3.20 -2.59 15.92
N ARG A 75 2.09 -3.07 15.34
CA ARG A 75 2.13 -4.10 14.28
C ARG A 75 2.86 -3.60 13.03
N SER A 76 2.59 -2.37 12.60
CA SER A 76 3.31 -1.75 11.48
C SER A 76 4.78 -1.49 11.82
N GLY A 77 5.08 -1.14 13.07
CA GLY A 77 6.45 -1.02 13.57
C GLY A 77 7.24 -2.32 13.41
N ARG A 78 6.70 -3.45 13.89
CA ARG A 78 7.33 -4.76 13.73
C ARG A 78 7.63 -5.12 12.27
N ILE A 79 6.73 -4.76 11.36
CA ILE A 79 6.95 -5.01 9.93
C ILE A 79 8.09 -4.15 9.39
N LEU A 80 8.15 -2.86 9.77
CA LEU A 80 9.28 -1.99 9.40
C LEU A 80 10.59 -2.48 10.01
N ASP A 81 10.58 -2.98 11.25
CA ASP A 81 11.75 -3.56 11.91
C ASP A 81 12.25 -4.81 11.16
N SER A 82 11.35 -5.71 10.75
CA SER A 82 11.72 -6.88 9.92
C SER A 82 12.24 -6.47 8.54
N LEU A 83 11.67 -5.43 7.94
CA LEU A 83 12.13 -4.89 6.66
C LEU A 83 13.48 -4.16 6.77
N TYR A 84 13.83 -3.64 7.96
CA TYR A 84 15.14 -3.05 8.20
C TYR A 84 16.23 -4.08 7.98
N GLU A 85 16.13 -5.27 8.59
CA GLU A 85 17.11 -6.35 8.39
C GLU A 85 17.21 -6.72 6.90
N LEU A 86 16.06 -6.93 6.26
CA LEU A 86 16.00 -7.27 4.84
C LEU A 86 16.66 -6.19 3.96
N SER A 87 16.52 -4.91 4.31
CA SER A 87 17.09 -3.78 3.55
C SER A 87 18.62 -3.74 3.50
N HIS A 88 19.29 -4.52 4.35
CA HIS A 88 20.76 -4.64 4.38
C HIS A 88 21.27 -5.91 3.69
N VAL A 89 20.37 -6.79 3.24
CA VAL A 89 20.72 -8.08 2.66
C VAL A 89 21.07 -7.95 1.18
N THR A 90 22.13 -8.63 0.77
CA THR A 90 22.55 -8.77 -0.63
C THR A 90 22.28 -10.15 -1.21
N SER A 91 21.91 -11.14 -0.38
CA SER A 91 21.55 -12.49 -0.80
C SER A 91 20.14 -12.80 -0.34
N LEU A 92 19.19 -12.92 -1.26
CA LEU A 92 17.80 -13.18 -0.90
C LEU A 92 17.28 -14.47 -1.55
N ARG A 93 16.30 -15.06 -0.89
CA ARG A 93 15.58 -16.24 -1.36
C ARG A 93 14.09 -15.93 -1.40
N ILE A 94 13.47 -16.15 -2.56
CA ILE A 94 12.03 -15.96 -2.78
C ILE A 94 11.41 -17.30 -3.12
N TYR A 95 10.29 -17.62 -2.49
CA TYR A 95 9.50 -18.79 -2.81
C TYR A 95 8.26 -18.37 -3.59
N ILE A 96 8.05 -19.01 -4.74
CA ILE A 96 6.85 -18.82 -5.56
C ILE A 96 6.12 -20.16 -5.70
N PRO A 97 4.80 -20.16 -5.98
CA PRO A 97 4.07 -21.38 -6.28
C PRO A 97 4.72 -22.16 -7.42
N ASN A 98 4.80 -23.48 -7.29
CA ASN A 98 5.35 -24.31 -8.37
C ASN A 98 4.52 -24.15 -9.66
N GLY A 99 5.21 -24.01 -10.80
CA GLY A 99 4.58 -23.75 -12.10
C GLY A 99 4.15 -22.30 -12.34
N ALA A 100 4.36 -21.35 -11.41
CA ALA A 100 4.08 -19.94 -11.64
C ALA A 100 4.97 -19.33 -12.75
N LEU A 101 6.16 -19.91 -12.96
CA LEU A 101 7.04 -19.65 -14.10
C LEU A 101 7.39 -20.98 -14.76
N SER A 102 7.47 -21.01 -16.09
CA SER A 102 7.95 -22.19 -16.81
C SER A 102 9.46 -22.34 -16.66
N LEU A 103 9.99 -23.56 -16.87
CA LEU A 103 11.43 -23.81 -16.84
C LEU A 103 12.17 -22.93 -17.86
N ASP A 104 11.64 -22.81 -19.08
CA ASP A 104 12.20 -21.94 -20.12
C ASP A 104 12.28 -20.47 -19.69
N GLN A 105 11.29 -19.98 -18.93
CA GLN A 105 11.31 -18.62 -18.39
C GLN A 105 12.40 -18.46 -17.33
N LEU A 106 12.56 -19.45 -16.44
CA LEU A 106 13.61 -19.44 -15.41
C LEU A 106 15.01 -19.51 -16.01
N ASP A 107 15.22 -20.35 -17.03
CA ASP A 107 16.48 -20.46 -17.77
C ASP A 107 16.77 -19.20 -18.58
N SER A 108 15.75 -18.58 -19.16
CA SER A 108 15.86 -17.28 -19.84
C SER A 108 16.33 -16.18 -18.88
N ILE A 109 15.75 -16.11 -17.67
CA ILE A 109 16.18 -15.17 -16.62
C ILE A 109 17.63 -15.45 -16.21
N SER A 110 17.99 -16.71 -15.95
CA SER A 110 19.37 -17.11 -15.60
C SER A 110 20.38 -16.69 -16.67
N THR A 111 20.04 -16.92 -17.93
CA THR A 111 20.85 -16.52 -19.08
C THR A 111 20.99 -15.00 -19.18
N ALA A 112 19.89 -14.26 -18.99
CA ALA A 112 19.89 -12.80 -19.03
C ALA A 112 20.73 -12.18 -17.90
N VAL A 113 20.70 -12.77 -16.69
CA VAL A 113 21.56 -12.38 -15.56
C VAL A 113 23.03 -12.60 -15.91
N THR A 114 23.37 -13.81 -16.39
CA THR A 114 24.76 -14.16 -16.74
C THR A 114 25.31 -13.26 -17.84
N GLN A 115 24.46 -12.84 -18.79
CA GLN A 115 24.82 -11.93 -19.87
C GLN A 115 24.75 -10.45 -19.48
N GLN A 116 24.37 -10.11 -18.24
CA GLN A 116 24.13 -8.73 -17.77
C GLN A 116 23.17 -7.94 -18.68
N LYS A 117 22.13 -8.60 -19.17
CA LYS A 117 21.13 -8.02 -20.08
C LYS A 117 19.82 -7.64 -19.41
N LEU A 118 19.71 -7.85 -18.10
CA LEU A 118 18.55 -7.41 -17.35
C LEU A 118 18.52 -5.88 -17.31
N ALA A 119 17.42 -5.31 -17.79
CA ALA A 119 17.14 -3.88 -17.72
C ALA A 119 15.82 -3.65 -16.96
N PRO A 120 15.67 -2.49 -16.29
CA PRO A 120 14.38 -2.08 -15.76
C PRO A 120 13.33 -2.02 -16.87
N PHE A 121 12.13 -2.51 -16.57
CA PHE A 121 11.02 -2.38 -17.51
C PHE A 121 10.72 -0.90 -17.76
N SER A 122 10.68 -0.53 -19.03
CA SER A 122 10.28 0.81 -19.47
C SER A 122 8.78 0.79 -19.76
N GLY A 123 7.97 1.28 -18.83
CA GLY A 123 6.52 1.31 -18.99
C GLY A 123 5.84 2.11 -17.90
N PRO A 124 4.63 2.62 -18.15
CA PRO A 124 3.90 3.42 -17.17
C PRO A 124 3.63 2.66 -15.86
N ASP A 125 3.45 1.35 -15.92
CA ASP A 125 3.14 0.52 -14.74
C ASP A 125 4.36 0.28 -13.84
N PHE A 126 5.57 0.51 -14.37
CA PHE A 126 6.85 0.35 -13.65
C PHE A 126 7.46 1.70 -13.25
N ASP A 127 6.78 2.81 -13.59
CA ASP A 127 7.18 4.15 -13.20
C ASP A 127 6.91 4.36 -11.71
N THR A 128 7.98 4.47 -10.92
CA THR A 128 7.90 4.72 -9.49
C THR A 128 7.12 5.98 -9.13
N SER A 129 7.01 6.97 -10.03
CA SER A 129 6.21 8.19 -9.81
C SER A 129 4.70 7.93 -9.81
N ARG A 130 4.24 6.82 -10.41
CA ARG A 130 2.83 6.44 -10.47
C ARG A 130 2.39 5.51 -9.35
N LEU A 131 3.34 4.95 -8.60
CA LEU A 131 3.06 4.14 -7.43
C LEU A 131 2.25 4.92 -6.37
N PHE A 132 1.56 4.18 -5.49
CA PHE A 132 0.73 4.74 -4.42
C PHE A 132 -0.31 5.75 -4.94
N THR A 133 -1.15 5.29 -5.87
CA THR A 133 -2.24 6.09 -6.48
C THR A 133 -1.74 7.43 -7.06
N GLY A 134 -0.58 7.41 -7.72
CA GLY A 134 0.00 8.60 -8.36
C GLY A 134 0.74 9.57 -7.43
N SER A 135 0.86 9.27 -6.13
CA SER A 135 1.67 10.10 -5.21
C SER A 135 3.18 9.85 -5.32
N GLY A 136 3.55 8.78 -6.03
CA GLY A 136 4.92 8.39 -6.27
C GLY A 136 5.56 7.69 -5.09
N ALA A 137 6.60 6.95 -5.40
CA ALA A 137 7.46 6.28 -4.45
C ALA A 137 8.79 6.99 -4.33
N LYS A 138 9.35 6.98 -3.12
CA LYS A 138 10.75 7.31 -2.88
C LYS A 138 11.47 6.16 -2.21
N LYS A 139 12.76 6.01 -2.50
CA LYS A 139 13.65 5.13 -1.75
C LYS A 139 13.88 5.74 -0.38
N THR A 140 13.80 4.91 0.65
CA THR A 140 14.05 5.34 2.04
C THR A 140 15.05 4.43 2.73
N THR A 141 15.64 4.93 3.81
CA THR A 141 16.45 4.13 4.73
C THR A 141 15.64 3.95 6.00
N LEU A 142 15.30 2.70 6.33
CA LEU A 142 14.55 2.41 7.54
C LEU A 142 15.45 2.67 8.76
N PRO A 143 14.93 3.28 9.84
CA PRO A 143 15.70 3.48 11.05
C PRO A 143 16.07 2.13 11.67
N GLN A 144 17.27 2.05 12.24
CA GLN A 144 17.69 0.87 12.99
C GLN A 144 16.73 0.63 14.16
N PRO A 145 16.19 -0.59 14.32
CA PRO A 145 15.34 -0.89 15.45
C PRO A 145 16.12 -0.68 16.75
N PRO A 146 15.47 -0.14 17.81
CA PRO A 146 16.13 0.06 19.08
C PRO A 146 16.66 -1.30 19.59
N PRO A 147 17.88 -1.35 20.16
CA PRO A 147 18.38 -2.58 20.74
C PRO A 147 17.42 -3.07 21.83
N PRO A 148 17.35 -4.39 22.08
CA PRO A 148 16.55 -4.94 23.17
C PRO A 148 16.92 -4.21 24.48
N SER A 149 15.93 -3.57 25.09
CA SER A 149 16.15 -2.66 26.21
C SER A 149 16.64 -3.40 27.44
N TYR A 150 17.95 -3.33 27.69
CA TYR A 150 18.51 -3.36 29.03
C TYR A 150 18.65 -1.91 29.49
N ASN A 151 17.96 -1.56 30.57
CA ASN A 151 17.85 -0.18 31.03
C ASN A 151 19.19 0.46 31.41
N LYS A 152 19.33 1.73 30.96
CA LYS A 152 20.07 2.88 31.54
C LYS A 152 21.60 2.80 31.67
N ALA A 153 22.31 3.64 30.91
CA ALA A 153 23.26 4.64 31.42
C ALA A 153 23.81 5.59 30.32
N ALA A 154 23.87 6.89 30.66
CA ALA A 154 24.73 7.98 30.15
C ALA A 154 24.64 8.40 28.66
N ALA A 155 24.08 9.59 28.34
CA ALA A 155 24.70 10.94 28.36
C ALA A 155 25.46 11.27 27.04
N GLN A 156 24.86 12.11 26.18
CA GLN A 156 25.21 13.52 25.92
C GLN A 156 26.61 13.76 25.31
N SER A 157 26.68 14.39 24.13
CA SER A 157 27.17 15.78 23.98
C SER A 157 27.23 16.21 22.50
N THR A 158 26.59 17.34 22.22
CA THR A 158 26.78 18.27 21.10
C THR A 158 28.14 18.99 21.16
N ALA A 159 28.69 19.40 20.01
CA ALA A 159 28.96 20.83 19.65
C ALA A 159 29.85 20.99 18.39
N PRO A 160 29.68 22.09 17.62
CA PRO A 160 30.37 22.43 16.36
C PRO A 160 31.56 23.39 16.59
N LEU A 161 32.30 23.82 15.54
CA LEU A 161 33.11 25.09 15.47
C LEU A 161 33.75 25.24 14.05
N TYR A 162 33.44 26.32 13.30
CA TYR A 162 34.27 27.52 13.00
C TYR A 162 35.31 27.31 11.85
N ASN A 163 35.67 28.23 10.93
CA ASN A 163 35.52 29.69 10.85
C ASN A 163 35.86 30.28 9.44
N GLU A 164 35.30 31.47 9.12
CA GLU A 164 35.94 32.72 8.57
C GLU A 164 36.96 32.67 7.39
N SER A 165 37.13 33.64 6.46
CA SER A 165 36.61 34.99 6.19
C SER A 165 37.21 35.55 4.87
N THR A 166 36.46 36.40 4.16
CA THR A 166 36.86 37.64 3.41
C THR A 166 38.00 37.65 2.36
N THR A 167 37.76 38.25 1.17
CA THR A 167 38.29 39.59 0.77
C THR A 167 38.27 39.88 -0.76
N PHE A 168 37.47 40.92 -1.12
CA PHE A 168 37.62 42.00 -2.12
C PHE A 168 37.92 41.81 -3.63
N ASP A 169 37.04 42.44 -4.43
CA ASP A 169 37.23 42.99 -5.79
C ASP A 169 38.06 44.30 -5.81
N PRO A 170 38.58 44.70 -6.99
CA PRO A 170 38.54 46.11 -7.38
C PRO A 170 38.03 46.37 -8.84
N PRO A 171 37.40 47.55 -9.11
CA PRO A 171 36.89 47.94 -10.42
C PRO A 171 37.75 49.03 -11.10
N THR A 172 37.79 49.07 -12.45
CA THR A 172 38.21 50.29 -13.18
C THR A 172 37.53 50.52 -14.55
N HIS A 173 36.79 51.63 -14.60
CA HIS A 173 36.74 52.72 -15.60
C HIS A 173 36.26 52.59 -17.07
N LYS A 174 35.11 53.25 -17.30
CA LYS A 174 34.80 54.36 -18.25
C LYS A 174 35.10 54.20 -19.76
N ARG A 175 34.06 54.36 -20.60
CA ARG A 175 33.70 55.64 -21.26
C ARG A 175 32.46 55.50 -22.17
N LYS A 176 31.58 56.50 -22.09
CA LYS A 176 30.43 56.77 -22.95
C LYS A 176 30.91 57.63 -24.13
N ARG A 177 30.48 57.33 -25.37
CA ARG A 177 30.49 58.31 -26.47
C ARG A 177 29.24 58.09 -27.33
N SER A 178 28.46 59.15 -27.44
CA SER A 178 27.15 59.24 -28.11
C SER A 178 27.30 59.52 -29.61
N GLN A 179 26.12 59.59 -30.27
CA GLN A 179 25.81 60.30 -31.53
C GLN A 179 25.86 59.38 -32.77
N GLU A 180 24.93 59.38 -33.73
CA GLU A 180 23.93 60.37 -34.15
C GLU A 180 22.80 59.68 -34.94
N VAL A 181 21.70 60.41 -35.09
CA VAL A 181 20.51 60.10 -35.89
C VAL A 181 20.80 60.38 -37.37
N ALA A 182 20.47 59.45 -38.27
CA ALA A 182 19.74 59.70 -39.52
C ALA A 182 19.56 58.41 -40.35
N GLU A 183 18.52 58.42 -41.19
CA GLU A 183 18.26 57.53 -42.35
C GLU A 183 17.31 56.33 -42.12
N GLU A 184 16.04 56.70 -42.04
CA GLU A 184 14.88 55.88 -42.39
C GLU A 184 14.98 55.36 -43.83
N VAL A 185 14.98 54.03 -44.00
CA VAL A 185 14.37 53.17 -45.06
C VAL A 185 14.86 51.73 -44.86
N GLY A 186 16.12 51.54 -44.44
CA GLY A 186 16.68 50.23 -44.04
C GLY A 186 15.95 49.52 -42.89
N PRO A 187 15.59 50.20 -41.77
CA PRO A 187 14.86 49.55 -40.67
C PRO A 187 13.41 49.20 -41.03
N ILE A 188 12.81 49.88 -42.02
CA ILE A 188 11.45 49.59 -42.49
C ILE A 188 11.45 48.27 -43.27
N TRP A 189 12.42 48.06 -44.15
CA TRP A 189 12.60 46.79 -44.87
C TRP A 189 12.94 45.63 -43.94
N ALA A 190 13.78 45.87 -42.92
CA ALA A 190 14.07 44.87 -41.90
C ALA A 190 12.81 44.45 -41.12
N LYS A 191 11.98 45.43 -40.70
CA LYS A 191 10.69 45.16 -40.05
C LYS A 191 9.68 44.48 -40.97
N LEU A 192 9.65 44.81 -42.26
CA LEU A 192 8.75 44.16 -43.22
C LEU A 192 9.12 42.69 -43.42
N LYS A 193 10.42 42.39 -43.52
CA LYS A 193 10.93 41.02 -43.60
C LYS A 193 10.68 40.23 -42.31
N GLU A 194 10.84 40.87 -41.16
CA GLU A 194 10.49 40.29 -39.86
C GLU A 194 8.99 39.95 -39.78
N LEU A 195 8.11 40.89 -40.19
CA LEU A 195 6.67 40.65 -40.27
C LEU A 195 6.30 39.50 -41.22
N GLU A 196 6.96 39.40 -42.38
CA GLU A 196 6.77 38.30 -43.32
C GLU A 196 7.14 36.95 -42.69
N THR A 197 8.28 36.87 -41.99
CA THR A 197 8.67 35.65 -41.27
C THR A 197 7.70 35.31 -40.14
N MET A 198 7.24 36.31 -39.38
CA MET A 198 6.23 36.11 -38.34
C MET A 198 4.89 35.62 -38.92
N MET A 199 4.49 36.08 -40.11
CA MET A 199 3.29 35.61 -40.80
C MET A 199 3.46 34.17 -41.31
N GLN A 200 4.63 33.81 -41.84
CA GLN A 200 4.92 32.43 -42.26
C GLN A 200 4.93 31.44 -41.08
N HIS A 201 5.38 31.87 -39.90
CA HIS A 201 5.33 31.05 -38.68
C HIS A 201 3.98 31.06 -37.96
N ARG A 202 3.08 32.00 -38.27
CA ARG A 202 1.75 32.12 -37.67
C ARG A 202 0.82 30.96 -38.05
N ALA A 203 0.78 30.55 -39.31
CA ALA A 203 -0.14 29.49 -39.76
C ALA A 203 0.15 28.11 -39.11
N PRO A 204 1.41 27.64 -39.01
CA PRO A 204 1.74 26.44 -38.23
C PRO A 204 1.42 26.57 -36.74
N GLN A 205 1.62 27.76 -36.17
CA GLN A 205 1.32 28.03 -34.76
C GLN A 205 -0.19 28.01 -34.47
N GLU A 206 -1.01 28.57 -35.36
CA GLU A 206 -2.47 28.49 -35.28
C GLU A 206 -2.97 27.05 -35.39
N ALA A 207 -2.38 26.24 -36.29
CA ALA A 207 -2.72 24.82 -36.41
C ALA A 207 -2.40 24.04 -35.12
N LEU A 208 -1.23 24.27 -34.51
CA LEU A 208 -0.85 23.66 -33.23
C LEU A 208 -1.81 24.08 -32.10
N VAL A 209 -2.19 25.36 -32.04
CA VAL A 209 -3.15 25.85 -31.04
C VAL A 209 -4.52 25.19 -31.23
N GLN A 210 -4.98 24.99 -32.47
CA GLN A 210 -6.23 24.26 -32.71
C GLN A 210 -6.14 22.79 -32.30
N GLN A 211 -5.01 22.12 -32.59
CA GLN A 211 -4.78 20.75 -32.16
C GLN A 211 -4.81 20.63 -30.63
N GLN A 212 -4.12 21.53 -29.92
CA GLN A 212 -4.15 21.58 -28.45
C GLN A 212 -5.55 21.82 -27.89
N ARG A 213 -6.37 22.64 -28.56
CA ARG A 213 -7.77 22.87 -28.15
C ARG A 213 -8.63 21.61 -28.27
N VAL A 214 -8.45 20.85 -29.35
CA VAL A 214 -9.14 19.57 -29.54
C VAL A 214 -8.71 18.57 -28.46
N GLU A 215 -7.41 18.44 -28.21
CA GLU A 215 -6.88 17.55 -27.18
C GLU A 215 -7.38 17.93 -25.77
N ILE A 216 -7.41 19.22 -25.43
CA ILE A 216 -7.99 19.70 -24.17
C ILE A 216 -9.48 19.34 -24.07
N ALA A 217 -10.24 19.44 -25.16
CA ALA A 217 -11.65 19.06 -25.16
C ALA A 217 -11.82 17.55 -24.93
N GLU A 218 -11.03 16.72 -25.59
CA GLU A 218 -11.05 15.26 -25.40
C GLU A 218 -10.64 14.86 -23.97
N LEU A 219 -9.62 15.52 -23.40
CA LEU A 219 -9.18 15.26 -22.03
C LEU A 219 -10.25 15.65 -21.02
N ARG A 220 -10.95 16.77 -21.23
CA ARG A 220 -12.09 17.18 -20.37
C ARG A 220 -13.23 16.17 -20.43
N ASP A 221 -13.54 15.65 -21.60
CA ASP A 221 -14.58 14.66 -21.80
C ASP A 221 -14.20 13.29 -21.17
N LYS A 222 -12.92 12.88 -21.28
CA LYS A 222 -12.39 11.71 -20.55
C LYS A 222 -12.43 11.91 -19.02
N LEU A 223 -12.10 13.10 -18.53
CA LEU A 223 -12.16 13.44 -17.12
C LEU A 223 -13.59 13.35 -16.59
N ALA A 224 -14.57 13.94 -17.29
CA ALA A 224 -15.98 13.90 -16.90
C ALA A 224 -16.52 12.45 -16.83
N ARG A 225 -16.15 11.59 -17.81
CA ARG A 225 -16.49 10.16 -17.75
C ARG A 225 -15.85 9.45 -16.55
N CYS A 226 -14.60 9.77 -16.24
CA CYS A 226 -13.90 9.17 -15.11
C CYS A 226 -14.51 9.59 -13.78
N GLU A 227 -14.83 10.88 -13.61
CA GLU A 227 -15.53 11.42 -12.45
C GLU A 227 -16.90 10.76 -12.27
N GLN A 228 -17.68 10.61 -13.35
CA GLN A 228 -18.95 9.91 -13.29
C GLN A 228 -18.77 8.45 -12.85
N ARG A 229 -17.78 7.74 -13.41
CA ARG A 229 -17.52 6.34 -13.03
C ARG A 229 -17.13 6.21 -11.55
N VAL A 230 -16.40 7.18 -11.00
CA VAL A 230 -16.06 7.22 -9.57
C VAL A 230 -17.33 7.39 -8.73
N LEU A 231 -18.21 8.33 -9.08
CA LEU A 231 -19.48 8.52 -8.37
C LEU A 231 -20.35 7.26 -8.40
N ASP A 232 -20.43 6.59 -9.56
CA ASP A 232 -21.19 5.34 -9.70
C ASP A 232 -20.62 4.22 -8.80
N LEU A 233 -19.28 4.10 -8.75
CA LEU A 233 -18.60 3.12 -7.88
C LEU A 233 -18.77 3.44 -6.40
N GLU A 234 -18.73 4.72 -6.02
CA GLU A 234 -18.95 5.14 -4.64
C GLU A 234 -20.39 4.82 -4.18
N ALA A 235 -21.38 5.04 -5.06
CA ALA A 235 -22.76 4.65 -4.80
C ALA A 235 -22.94 3.13 -4.67
N GLU A 236 -22.28 2.35 -5.53
CA GLU A 236 -22.30 0.88 -5.48
C GLU A 236 -21.66 0.36 -4.17
N ILE A 237 -20.52 0.91 -3.76
CA ILE A 237 -19.87 0.56 -2.49
C ILE A 237 -20.76 0.91 -1.30
N ALA A 238 -21.43 2.06 -1.32
CA ALA A 238 -22.36 2.45 -0.27
C ALA A 238 -23.54 1.47 -0.17
N ALA A 239 -24.12 1.08 -1.31
CA ALA A 239 -25.21 0.09 -1.36
C ALA A 239 -24.77 -1.29 -0.84
N LEU A 240 -23.57 -1.76 -1.24
CA LEU A 240 -23.03 -3.04 -0.78
C LEU A 240 -22.76 -3.06 0.73
N ARG A 241 -22.27 -1.94 1.29
CA ARG A 241 -22.08 -1.81 2.74
C ARG A 241 -23.39 -1.84 3.49
N GLN A 242 -24.40 -1.13 3.01
CA GLN A 242 -25.73 -1.16 3.63
C GLN A 242 -26.32 -2.57 3.59
N ALA A 243 -26.27 -3.26 2.45
CA ALA A 243 -26.76 -4.62 2.33
C ALA A 243 -26.01 -5.60 3.26
N GLN A 244 -24.70 -5.40 3.46
CA GLN A 244 -23.91 -6.17 4.40
C GLN A 244 -24.36 -5.92 5.85
N ASP A 245 -24.55 -4.66 6.24
CA ASP A 245 -25.02 -4.30 7.58
C ASP A 245 -26.42 -4.86 7.85
N ASP A 246 -27.35 -4.76 6.88
CA ASP A 246 -28.70 -5.33 6.99
C ASP A 246 -28.67 -6.87 7.15
N THR A 247 -27.74 -7.54 6.46
CA THR A 247 -27.56 -9.00 6.58
C THR A 247 -27.01 -9.37 7.96
N LEU A 248 -26.02 -8.62 8.47
CA LEU A 248 -25.46 -8.83 9.80
C LEU A 248 -26.50 -8.61 10.89
N ASP A 249 -27.33 -7.57 10.77
CA ASP A 249 -28.40 -7.30 11.73
C ASP A 249 -29.46 -8.43 11.72
N SER A 250 -29.79 -8.96 10.54
CA SER A 250 -30.67 -10.14 10.40
C SER A 250 -30.07 -11.39 11.05
N GLU A 251 -28.80 -11.70 10.77
CA GLU A 251 -28.10 -12.84 11.36
C GLU A 251 -27.98 -12.72 12.89
N VAL A 252 -27.73 -11.50 13.40
CA VAL A 252 -27.68 -11.24 14.84
C VAL A 252 -29.05 -11.47 15.49
N ALA A 253 -30.14 -11.06 14.84
CA ALA A 253 -31.49 -11.33 15.33
C ALA A 253 -31.77 -12.84 15.40
N GLU A 254 -31.45 -13.60 14.35
CA GLU A 254 -31.60 -15.06 14.34
C GLU A 254 -30.75 -15.76 15.42
N LEU A 255 -29.53 -15.28 15.66
CA LEU A 255 -28.66 -15.80 16.71
C LEU A 255 -29.19 -15.51 18.13
N ILE A 256 -29.88 -14.38 18.33
CA ILE A 256 -30.55 -14.07 19.60
C ILE A 256 -31.71 -15.05 19.82
N GLU A 257 -32.56 -15.27 18.80
CA GLU A 257 -33.67 -16.22 18.89
C GLU A 257 -33.17 -17.65 19.20
N LEU A 258 -32.14 -18.12 18.49
CA LEU A 258 -31.54 -19.44 18.75
C LEU A 258 -30.95 -19.55 20.16
N ARG A 259 -30.36 -18.47 20.69
CA ARG A 259 -29.85 -18.45 22.06
C ARG A 259 -30.99 -18.60 23.06
N ASP A 260 -32.10 -17.89 22.86
CA ASP A 260 -33.25 -17.93 23.76
C ASP A 260 -33.93 -19.32 23.73
N ASP A 261 -33.98 -19.96 22.55
CA ASP A 261 -34.41 -21.34 22.40
C ASP A 261 -33.50 -22.32 23.15
N VAL A 262 -32.18 -22.16 23.05
CA VAL A 262 -31.22 -22.99 23.79
C VAL A 262 -31.41 -22.83 25.29
N GLN A 263 -31.55 -21.60 25.81
CA GLN A 263 -31.81 -21.37 27.24
C GLN A 263 -33.12 -22.02 27.69
N THR A 264 -34.17 -21.95 26.86
CA THR A 264 -35.44 -22.60 27.13
C THR A 264 -35.30 -24.12 27.18
N LEU A 265 -34.54 -24.70 26.25
CA LEU A 265 -34.27 -26.14 26.23
C LEU A 265 -33.40 -26.59 27.41
N GLU A 266 -32.39 -25.81 27.79
CA GLU A 266 -31.56 -26.06 28.98
C GLU A 266 -32.42 -26.09 30.25
N GLY A 267 -33.32 -25.12 30.43
CA GLY A 267 -34.25 -25.10 31.56
C GLY A 267 -35.17 -26.32 31.60
N ARG A 268 -35.65 -26.79 30.44
CA ARG A 268 -36.46 -28.03 30.35
C ARG A 268 -35.63 -29.28 30.66
N ILE A 269 -34.39 -29.35 30.19
CA ILE A 269 -33.48 -30.47 30.47
C ILE A 269 -33.20 -30.53 31.97
N ASP A 270 -32.91 -29.40 32.58
CA ASP A 270 -32.65 -29.29 34.01
C ASP A 270 -33.89 -29.65 34.85
N PHE A 271 -35.08 -29.19 34.46
CA PHE A 271 -36.34 -29.62 35.09
C PHE A 271 -36.54 -31.14 35.04
N VAL A 272 -36.30 -31.76 33.88
CA VAL A 272 -36.42 -33.23 33.71
C VAL A 272 -35.32 -33.97 34.49
N ALA A 273 -34.09 -33.46 34.48
CA ALA A 273 -32.97 -34.06 35.19
C ALA A 273 -33.20 -34.05 36.71
N ARG A 274 -33.65 -32.91 37.26
CA ARG A 274 -34.03 -32.82 38.67
C ARG A 274 -35.23 -33.70 38.98
N GLY A 275 -36.34 -33.58 38.26
CA GLY A 275 -37.55 -34.37 38.53
C GLY A 275 -37.37 -35.89 38.40
N LYS A 276 -36.33 -36.37 37.69
CA LYS A 276 -36.00 -37.79 37.60
C LYS A 276 -35.38 -38.34 38.88
N ASP A 277 -34.55 -37.54 39.56
CA ASP A 277 -33.76 -37.96 40.73
C ASP A 277 -34.20 -37.29 42.04
N ASP A 278 -35.15 -36.34 41.97
CA ASP A 278 -35.71 -35.60 43.10
C ASP A 278 -36.95 -36.32 43.66
N GLU A 279 -36.73 -37.14 44.69
CA GLU A 279 -37.80 -37.85 45.40
C GLU A 279 -38.74 -36.91 46.17
N GLU A 280 -38.27 -35.74 46.61
CA GLU A 280 -39.10 -34.73 47.28
C GLU A 280 -40.10 -34.13 46.29
N PHE A 281 -39.67 -33.83 45.07
CA PHE A 281 -40.56 -33.40 43.98
C PHE A 281 -41.58 -34.49 43.61
N LYS A 282 -41.16 -35.77 43.54
CA LYS A 282 -42.08 -36.89 43.25
C LYS A 282 -43.11 -37.12 44.37
N GLU A 283 -42.73 -36.97 45.63
CA GLU A 283 -43.68 -37.05 46.75
C GLU A 283 -44.66 -35.88 46.72
N THR A 284 -44.18 -34.65 46.53
CA THR A 284 -45.04 -33.47 46.44
C THR A 284 -46.06 -33.60 45.31
N LEU A 285 -45.64 -34.06 44.13
CA LEU A 285 -46.54 -34.31 43.00
C LEU A 285 -47.56 -35.42 43.29
N LYS A 286 -47.16 -36.48 44.00
CA LYS A 286 -48.07 -37.56 44.41
C LYS A 286 -49.11 -37.05 45.39
N GLU A 287 -48.71 -36.24 46.38
CA GLU A 287 -49.61 -35.66 47.38
C GLU A 287 -50.63 -34.72 46.73
N GLU A 288 -50.19 -33.81 45.85
CA GLU A 288 -51.10 -32.91 45.13
C GLU A 288 -52.12 -33.66 44.25
N VAL A 289 -51.68 -34.71 43.54
CA VAL A 289 -52.58 -35.54 42.74
C VAL A 289 -53.56 -36.32 43.62
N LEU A 290 -53.11 -36.80 44.79
CA LEU A 290 -53.97 -37.47 45.77
C LEU A 290 -55.01 -36.52 46.35
N GLU A 291 -54.63 -35.30 46.73
CA GLU A 291 -55.55 -34.28 47.20
C GLU A 291 -56.57 -33.90 46.14
N GLU A 292 -56.16 -33.73 44.88
CA GLU A 292 -57.08 -33.41 43.79
C GLU A 292 -58.04 -34.58 43.49
N LEU A 293 -57.58 -35.83 43.54
CA LEU A 293 -58.44 -37.01 43.43
C LEU A 293 -59.44 -37.11 44.59
N ILE A 294 -58.98 -36.89 45.83
CA ILE A 294 -59.84 -36.86 47.02
C ILE A 294 -60.88 -35.75 46.88
N ASN A 295 -60.48 -34.56 46.44
CA ASN A 295 -61.39 -33.44 46.21
C ASN A 295 -62.43 -33.74 45.13
N ARG A 296 -62.04 -34.40 44.04
CA ARG A 296 -63.00 -34.81 42.99
C ARG A 296 -63.95 -35.91 43.45
N ILE A 297 -63.47 -36.87 44.25
CA ILE A 297 -64.31 -37.92 44.83
C ILE A 297 -65.25 -37.35 45.90
N SER A 298 -64.80 -36.34 46.66
CA SER A 298 -65.60 -35.70 47.71
C SER A 298 -66.60 -34.67 47.18
N ARG A 299 -66.41 -34.20 45.94
CA ARG A 299 -67.30 -33.24 45.26
C ARG A 299 -68.21 -33.90 44.19
N GLY A 300 -68.04 -35.20 43.93
CA GLY A 300 -68.98 -36.03 43.18
C GLY A 300 -69.97 -36.69 44.11
#